data_AF-A0A519WDN7-F1
#
_entry.id   AF-A0A519WDN7-F1
#
_cell.length_a   1.000
_cell.length_b   1.000
_cell.length_c   1.000
_cell.angle_alpha   90.00
_cell.angle_beta   90.00
_cell.angle_gamma   90.00
#
_symmetry.space_group_name_H-M   'P 1'
#
loop_
_entity.id
_entity.type
_entity.pdbx_description
1 polymer ?
#
loop_
_entity_poly.entity_id
_entity_poly.type
_entity_poly.pdbx_seq_one_letter_code
_entity_poly.pdbx_strand_id
1 'polypeptide(L)'
;AIQNYNFRSLKALSKVRMVEVTSGSYETRIYETGTAHPQGWIAASNSPSNVGGFIKPGTGVEIYTGGTTYSSDRKELVVTHELGHIIGFKHTGTTEGLPVSGTPSVNNFSYMNEGSNSNSLQQYSFISFSAFDLVAFNNMYPINLPSNTQAPETAFNLTGGDNNFFYATSASTLSDGNRLFKRWNSYSNSWNSLSSNLSGVKMALASAGLLYYIKADKTIWMEAFPNSIQLPETANDIAANSSGELWIVSNELETGFNGYKLKKWNGNSWVYVQSTGATKIALGPGPNASPVYTDFNLTLHTPSSGGGWNVHPGIQAESVAVCNSKFDEHGNIILYIVNRDNVSYPNDFQMRKWTGMIGDWYIMPGAGLTIAVDDLGRPWHTNTSNNIYYHPTM
;
A
#
# COMPACT_ATOMS: atom_id res chain seq x y z
N ALA A 1 16.22 -8.40 15.96
CA ALA A 1 17.23 -9.23 16.62
C ALA A 1 18.57 -8.75 16.15
N ILE A 2 19.25 -7.92 16.96
CA ILE A 2 20.52 -7.30 16.56
C ILE A 2 21.52 -7.45 17.69
N GLN A 3 22.76 -7.76 17.31
CA GLN A 3 23.91 -7.82 18.18
C GLN A 3 24.22 -6.42 18.71
N ASN A 4 23.80 -6.15 19.96
CA ASN A 4 24.20 -4.99 20.77
C ASN A 4 24.24 -3.64 20.03
N TYR A 5 23.09 -3.20 19.51
CA TYR A 5 22.85 -1.77 19.37
C TYR A 5 22.76 -1.16 20.77
N ASN A 6 23.65 -0.22 21.10
CA ASN A 6 23.32 0.73 22.14
C ASN A 6 22.23 1.64 21.56
N PHE A 7 20.96 1.24 21.73
CA PHE A 7 19.76 1.84 21.12
C PHE A 7 19.62 3.36 21.41
N ARG A 8 20.44 3.90 22.32
CA ARG A 8 20.45 5.31 22.72
C ARG A 8 21.31 6.23 21.83
N SER A 9 22.15 5.69 20.94
CA SER A 9 23.07 6.51 20.13
C SER A 9 22.78 6.55 18.63
N LEU A 10 21.93 5.68 18.09
CA LEU A 10 21.52 5.73 16.69
C LEU A 10 20.34 6.70 16.54
N LYS A 11 20.56 7.83 15.86
CA LYS A 11 19.50 8.82 15.62
C LYS A 11 18.71 8.59 14.32
N ALA A 12 19.29 7.91 13.32
CA ALA A 12 18.61 7.41 12.11
C ALA A 12 19.58 6.56 11.24
N LEU A 13 19.07 5.52 10.58
CA LEU A 13 19.67 4.90 9.38
C LEU A 13 18.77 5.27 8.20
N SER A 14 19.27 6.02 7.23
CA SER A 14 18.40 6.76 6.30
C SER A 14 18.13 6.06 4.96
N LYS A 15 18.82 4.96 4.61
CA LYS A 15 18.57 4.06 3.45
C LYS A 15 19.55 2.87 3.42
N VAL A 16 19.13 1.73 2.88
CA VAL A 16 20.00 0.66 2.37
C VAL A 16 20.02 0.76 0.85
N ARG A 17 21.20 0.74 0.21
CA ARG A 17 21.34 0.75 -1.25
C ARG A 17 22.23 -0.43 -1.66
N MET A 18 21.71 -1.31 -2.52
CA MET A 18 22.49 -2.36 -3.15
C MET A 18 22.79 -1.95 -4.59
N VAL A 19 24.04 -2.04 -5.01
CA VAL A 19 24.48 -1.74 -6.38
C VAL A 19 25.49 -2.81 -6.78
N GLU A 20 25.38 -3.33 -8.00
CA GLU A 20 26.44 -4.15 -8.57
C GLU A 20 27.67 -3.27 -8.83
N VAL A 21 28.78 -3.57 -8.14
CA VAL A 21 30.04 -2.84 -8.28
C VAL A 21 31.02 -3.73 -9.02
N THR A 22 31.34 -3.40 -10.27
CA THR A 22 32.25 -4.18 -11.13
C THR A 22 33.72 -3.81 -10.93
N SER A 23 34.02 -2.69 -10.26
CA SER A 23 35.36 -2.30 -9.78
C SER A 23 35.27 -1.19 -8.72
N GLY A 24 36.24 -1.11 -7.80
CA GLY A 24 36.33 -0.03 -6.80
C GLY A 24 36.27 -0.48 -5.33
N SER A 25 36.05 0.48 -4.41
CA SER A 25 35.83 0.22 -2.98
C SER A 25 34.34 -0.05 -2.71
N TYR A 26 34.05 -0.97 -1.81
CA TYR A 26 32.70 -1.46 -1.54
C TYR A 26 32.53 -1.76 -0.05
N GLU A 27 31.33 -1.51 0.46
CA GLU A 27 30.98 -1.62 1.88
C GLU A 27 30.64 -3.06 2.28
N THR A 28 29.99 -3.81 1.37
CA THR A 28 29.65 -5.22 1.52
C THR A 28 29.97 -5.97 0.22
N ARG A 29 30.53 -7.19 0.34
CA ARG A 29 30.93 -8.06 -0.78
C ARG A 29 30.01 -9.28 -0.87
N ILE A 30 29.69 -9.77 -2.07
CA ILE A 30 29.19 -11.15 -2.24
C ILE A 30 30.21 -11.86 -3.13
N TYR A 31 30.80 -12.97 -2.66
CA TYR A 31 31.84 -13.65 -3.42
C TYR A 31 31.90 -15.15 -3.14
N GLU A 32 32.33 -15.91 -4.13
CA GLU A 32 32.67 -17.32 -3.97
C GLU A 32 34.07 -17.47 -3.36
N THR A 33 34.20 -18.35 -2.36
CA THR A 33 35.48 -18.59 -1.68
C THR A 33 36.38 -19.58 -2.42
N GLY A 34 35.81 -20.38 -3.32
CA GLY A 34 36.49 -21.50 -3.96
C GLY A 34 36.78 -22.67 -3.03
N THR A 35 36.29 -22.66 -1.79
CA THR A 35 36.51 -23.72 -0.79
C THR A 35 35.18 -24.21 -0.20
N ALA A 36 35.19 -25.43 0.34
CA ALA A 36 34.06 -25.96 1.10
C ALA A 36 34.14 -25.47 2.54
N HIS A 37 33.02 -25.10 3.15
CA HIS A 37 32.99 -24.73 4.56
C HIS A 37 33.16 -26.00 5.42
N PRO A 38 34.00 -26.00 6.48
CA PRO A 38 34.22 -27.18 7.32
C PRO A 38 32.96 -27.75 8.00
N GLN A 39 31.95 -26.90 8.21
CA GLN A 39 30.66 -27.28 8.82
C GLN A 39 29.56 -27.55 7.78
N GLY A 40 29.90 -27.58 6.48
CA GLY A 40 28.94 -27.83 5.40
C GLY A 40 28.00 -26.65 5.10
N TRP A 41 28.37 -25.43 5.50
CA TRP A 41 27.61 -24.23 5.16
C TRP A 41 27.68 -23.91 3.68
N ILE A 42 26.59 -23.34 3.18
CA ILE A 42 26.42 -22.95 1.77
C ILE A 42 26.94 -21.53 1.58
N ALA A 43 26.57 -20.65 2.50
CA ALA A 43 27.10 -19.32 2.60
C ALA A 43 27.27 -18.94 4.08
N ALA A 44 28.00 -17.87 4.32
CA ALA A 44 28.10 -17.24 5.63
C ALA A 44 28.23 -15.73 5.47
N SER A 45 27.58 -14.99 6.34
CA SER A 45 27.69 -13.54 6.44
C SER A 45 28.68 -13.12 7.51
N ASN A 46 29.41 -12.04 7.25
CA ASN A 46 30.04 -11.28 8.32
C ASN A 46 28.97 -10.41 8.98
N SER A 47 28.61 -10.67 10.23
CA SER A 47 27.66 -9.81 10.95
C SER A 47 28.17 -8.36 11.10
N PRO A 48 27.27 -7.36 11.20
CA PRO A 48 27.61 -6.00 11.58
C PRO A 48 28.51 -5.96 12.79
N SER A 49 29.49 -5.06 12.76
CA SER A 49 30.42 -4.88 13.87
C SER A 49 30.41 -3.43 14.34
N ASN A 50 30.66 -3.25 15.65
CA ASN A 50 30.88 -1.95 16.25
C ASN A 50 32.39 -1.78 16.45
N VAL A 51 33.02 -0.97 15.61
CA VAL A 51 34.46 -0.68 15.71
C VAL A 51 34.61 0.81 16.04
N GLY A 52 35.02 1.10 17.27
CA GLY A 52 35.24 2.48 17.73
C GLY A 52 33.97 3.31 17.89
N GLY A 53 32.82 2.71 18.18
CA GLY A 53 31.54 3.42 18.31
C GLY A 53 30.81 3.67 16.98
N PHE A 54 31.45 3.35 15.85
CA PHE A 54 30.82 3.37 14.53
C PHE A 54 30.27 1.98 14.21
N ILE A 55 28.99 1.94 13.85
CA ILE A 55 28.34 0.71 13.39
C ILE A 55 28.52 0.63 11.89
N LYS A 56 29.10 -0.49 11.44
CA LYS A 56 29.25 -0.78 10.01
C LYS A 56 28.38 -1.99 9.66
N PRO A 57 27.75 -1.99 8.47
CA PRO A 57 27.14 -3.20 7.92
C PRO A 57 28.14 -4.36 7.89
N GLY A 58 27.61 -5.56 7.74
CA GLY A 58 28.45 -6.72 7.45
C GLY A 58 29.35 -6.52 6.24
N THR A 59 30.59 -7.01 6.31
CA THR A 59 31.58 -6.81 5.24
C THR A 59 31.34 -7.70 4.03
N GLY A 60 30.63 -8.82 4.15
CA GLY A 60 30.28 -9.62 2.99
C GLY A 60 29.57 -10.93 3.29
N VAL A 61 29.05 -11.53 2.22
CA VAL A 61 28.51 -12.88 2.13
C VAL A 61 29.52 -13.74 1.37
N GLU A 62 30.04 -14.74 2.06
CA GLU A 62 30.92 -15.77 1.50
C GLU A 62 30.07 -16.93 0.98
N ILE A 63 30.26 -17.33 -0.28
CA ILE A 63 29.59 -18.48 -0.89
C ILE A 63 30.60 -19.62 -1.02
N TYR A 64 30.28 -20.78 -0.45
CA TYR A 64 31.17 -21.96 -0.42
C TYR A 64 30.84 -22.95 -1.54
N THR A 65 31.82 -23.73 -1.96
CA THR A 65 31.69 -24.69 -3.09
C THR A 65 30.73 -25.84 -2.81
N GLY A 66 30.44 -26.13 -1.54
CA GLY A 66 29.38 -27.07 -1.14
C GLY A 66 28.00 -26.68 -1.65
N GLY A 67 27.80 -25.40 -2.01
CA GLY A 67 26.56 -24.88 -2.57
C GLY A 67 26.36 -25.13 -4.08
N THR A 68 27.39 -25.58 -4.80
CA THR A 68 27.38 -25.65 -6.28
C THR A 68 26.28 -26.55 -6.84
N THR A 69 25.89 -27.59 -6.10
CA THR A 69 24.88 -28.59 -6.49
C THR A 69 23.43 -28.17 -6.20
N TYR A 70 23.20 -27.04 -5.54
CA TYR A 70 21.83 -26.56 -5.30
C TYR A 70 21.23 -25.86 -6.52
N SER A 71 19.89 -25.84 -6.57
CA SER A 71 19.12 -25.04 -7.53
C SER A 71 19.41 -23.55 -7.38
N SER A 72 19.16 -22.78 -8.44
CA SER A 72 19.20 -21.31 -8.44
C SER A 72 18.43 -20.73 -7.26
N ASP A 73 17.20 -21.18 -7.06
CA ASP A 73 16.28 -20.61 -6.07
C ASP A 73 16.76 -20.83 -4.64
N ARG A 74 17.44 -21.96 -4.38
CA ARG A 74 18.02 -22.25 -3.07
C ARG A 74 19.28 -21.42 -2.83
N LYS A 75 20.07 -21.15 -3.87
CA LYS A 75 21.20 -20.22 -3.77
C LYS A 75 20.71 -18.80 -3.49
N GLU A 76 19.67 -18.35 -4.18
CA GLU A 76 19.02 -17.05 -3.96
C GLU A 76 18.47 -16.92 -2.54
N LEU A 77 17.76 -17.94 -2.05
CA LEU A 77 17.27 -18.02 -0.67
C LEU A 77 18.40 -17.82 0.35
N VAL A 78 19.47 -18.60 0.22
CA VAL A 78 20.60 -18.57 1.15
C VAL A 78 21.32 -17.22 1.10
N VAL A 79 21.61 -16.70 -0.09
CA VAL A 79 22.26 -15.39 -0.22
C VAL A 79 21.37 -14.29 0.37
N THR A 80 20.06 -14.37 0.19
CA THR A 80 19.11 -13.41 0.78
C THR A 80 19.08 -13.48 2.31
N HIS A 81 19.11 -14.69 2.88
CA HIS A 81 19.23 -14.91 4.33
C HIS A 81 20.50 -14.26 4.87
N GLU A 82 21.65 -14.54 4.24
CA GLU A 82 22.92 -13.97 4.67
C GLU A 82 22.97 -12.44 4.52
N LEU A 83 22.34 -11.88 3.47
CA LEU A 83 22.17 -10.44 3.34
C LEU A 83 21.34 -9.84 4.48
N GLY A 84 20.34 -10.57 4.98
CA GLY A 84 19.60 -10.20 6.18
C GLY A 84 20.51 -10.00 7.38
N HIS A 85 21.48 -10.89 7.58
CA HIS A 85 22.49 -10.73 8.62
C HIS A 85 23.42 -9.53 8.39
N ILE A 86 23.82 -9.25 7.15
CA ILE A 86 24.62 -8.05 6.81
C ILE A 86 23.93 -6.77 7.26
N ILE A 87 22.61 -6.70 7.14
CA ILE A 87 21.79 -5.57 7.59
C ILE A 87 21.28 -5.76 9.03
N GLY A 88 21.90 -6.65 9.80
CA GLY A 88 21.71 -6.74 11.24
C GLY A 88 20.47 -7.49 11.70
N PHE A 89 19.81 -8.26 10.83
CA PHE A 89 18.88 -9.27 11.31
C PHE A 89 19.62 -10.44 11.94
N LYS A 90 18.97 -11.12 12.87
CA LYS A 90 19.41 -12.38 13.46
C LYS A 90 18.28 -13.38 13.32
N HIS A 91 18.60 -14.63 13.63
CA HIS A 91 17.65 -15.68 13.40
C HIS A 91 16.37 -15.54 14.24
N THR A 92 15.22 -15.83 13.66
CA THR A 92 14.00 -16.18 14.41
C THR A 92 14.08 -17.64 14.86
N GLY A 93 13.39 -17.98 15.94
CA GLY A 93 13.49 -19.32 16.54
C GLY A 93 14.61 -19.49 17.56
N THR A 94 15.41 -18.44 17.81
CA THR A 94 16.63 -18.50 18.62
C THR A 94 16.57 -17.55 19.80
N THR A 95 17.54 -17.67 20.71
CA THR A 95 17.77 -16.70 21.78
C THR A 95 18.74 -15.58 21.38
N GLU A 96 19.17 -15.53 20.10
CA GLU A 96 20.12 -14.54 19.63
C GLU A 96 19.45 -13.19 19.32
N GLY A 97 19.81 -12.16 20.10
CA GLY A 97 19.35 -10.78 19.90
C GLY A 97 17.91 -10.52 20.40
N LEU A 98 17.43 -9.29 20.19
CA LEU A 98 16.09 -8.86 20.62
C LEU A 98 15.08 -8.88 19.47
N PRO A 99 13.89 -9.50 19.58
CA PRO A 99 12.88 -9.46 18.53
C PRO A 99 12.61 -8.03 18.04
N VAL A 100 12.43 -7.86 16.73
CA VAL A 100 12.03 -6.54 16.19
C VAL A 100 10.58 -6.30 16.63
N SER A 101 10.26 -5.08 17.06
CA SER A 101 8.89 -4.74 17.45
C SER A 101 7.91 -5.12 16.33
N GLY A 102 6.76 -5.70 16.69
CA GLY A 102 5.76 -6.16 15.72
C GLY A 102 6.05 -7.50 15.04
N THR A 103 7.13 -8.20 15.41
CA THR A 103 7.47 -9.54 14.87
C THR A 103 7.46 -10.61 15.97
N PRO A 104 7.05 -11.86 15.68
CA PRO A 104 7.12 -12.95 16.65
C PRO A 104 8.57 -13.42 16.86
N SER A 105 8.85 -14.03 18.01
CA SER A 105 10.17 -14.63 18.29
C SER A 105 10.48 -15.86 17.42
N VAL A 106 9.45 -16.52 16.88
CA VAL A 106 9.55 -17.66 15.96
C VAL A 106 8.63 -17.42 14.77
N ASN A 107 9.15 -17.51 13.55
CA ASN A 107 8.35 -17.51 12.33
C ASN A 107 8.94 -18.51 11.34
N ASN A 108 8.27 -19.64 11.14
CA ASN A 108 8.73 -20.71 10.24
C ASN A 108 8.80 -20.29 8.77
N PHE A 109 8.15 -19.17 8.40
CA PHE A 109 8.20 -18.61 7.06
C PHE A 109 9.19 -17.45 6.94
N SER A 110 9.83 -17.04 8.04
CA SER A 110 10.84 -15.98 7.99
C SER A 110 12.06 -16.48 7.26
N TYR A 111 12.60 -15.64 6.37
CA TYR A 111 13.91 -15.92 5.78
C TYR A 111 14.98 -16.02 6.84
N MET A 112 14.81 -15.33 7.97
CA MET A 112 15.73 -15.41 9.09
C MET A 112 15.43 -16.58 10.03
N ASN A 113 14.57 -17.56 9.71
CA ASN A 113 14.40 -18.69 10.62
C ASN A 113 15.70 -19.52 10.72
N GLU A 114 16.15 -19.82 11.94
CA GLU A 114 17.37 -20.61 12.16
C GLU A 114 17.25 -22.03 11.64
N GLY A 115 16.03 -22.59 11.58
CA GLY A 115 15.71 -23.95 11.16
C GLY A 115 16.85 -24.93 11.47
N SER A 116 16.81 -25.59 12.64
CA SER A 116 17.86 -26.34 13.38
C SER A 116 18.85 -27.29 12.65
N ASN A 117 18.89 -27.28 11.33
CA ASN A 117 19.91 -27.80 10.43
C ASN A 117 19.74 -27.07 9.08
N SER A 118 20.83 -26.79 8.38
CA SER A 118 20.84 -26.25 6.99
C SER A 118 20.09 -27.12 5.96
N ASN A 119 19.55 -28.26 6.42
CA ASN A 119 18.60 -29.15 5.75
C ASN A 119 17.12 -28.88 6.08
N SER A 120 16.74 -27.99 6.98
CA SER A 120 15.33 -27.61 7.21
C SER A 120 14.87 -26.46 6.32
N LEU A 121 15.80 -25.68 5.75
CA LEU A 121 15.56 -24.85 4.56
C LEU A 121 15.28 -25.71 3.29
N GLN A 122 15.09 -27.03 3.43
CA GLN A 122 14.62 -27.93 2.36
C GLN A 122 13.20 -27.59 1.87
N GLN A 123 12.51 -26.70 2.56
CA GLN A 123 11.25 -26.17 2.11
C GLN A 123 11.47 -24.81 1.44
N TYR A 124 11.30 -24.82 0.12
CA TYR A 124 10.97 -23.68 -0.76
C TYR A 124 12.11 -22.97 -1.49
N SER A 125 11.89 -22.82 -2.79
CA SER A 125 12.43 -21.76 -3.63
C SER A 125 12.17 -20.40 -2.99
N PHE A 126 12.97 -19.38 -3.36
CA PHE A 126 12.63 -18.00 -3.04
C PHE A 126 11.29 -17.66 -3.73
N ILE A 127 10.20 -17.59 -2.95
CA ILE A 127 8.87 -17.24 -3.48
C ILE A 127 8.58 -15.76 -3.18
N SER A 128 8.76 -15.34 -1.92
CA SER A 128 8.60 -13.96 -1.45
C SER A 128 8.97 -13.84 0.02
N PHE A 129 9.32 -12.63 0.50
CA PHE A 129 9.49 -12.32 1.94
C PHE A 129 8.23 -12.67 2.75
N SER A 130 8.36 -13.12 4.00
CA SER A 130 7.18 -13.21 4.86
C SER A 130 6.73 -11.82 5.32
N ALA A 131 5.46 -11.67 5.69
CA ALA A 131 4.93 -10.42 6.22
C ALA A 131 5.74 -9.91 7.42
N PHE A 132 6.28 -10.80 8.27
CA PHE A 132 7.10 -10.39 9.40
C PHE A 132 8.53 -10.01 9.01
N ASP A 133 9.08 -10.52 7.91
CA ASP A 133 10.37 -10.05 7.38
C ASP A 133 10.24 -8.59 6.91
N LEU A 134 9.14 -8.27 6.23
CA LEU A 134 8.83 -6.91 5.79
C LEU A 134 8.59 -5.96 6.97
N VAL A 135 7.82 -6.38 7.99
CA VAL A 135 7.64 -5.60 9.23
C VAL A 135 8.99 -5.37 9.92
N ALA A 136 9.84 -6.39 10.01
CA ALA A 136 11.17 -6.27 10.58
C ALA A 136 12.01 -5.22 9.82
N PHE A 137 11.99 -5.29 8.49
CA PHE A 137 12.72 -4.38 7.61
C PHE A 137 12.22 -2.95 7.73
N ASN A 138 10.91 -2.74 7.64
CA ASN A 138 10.32 -1.41 7.73
C ASN A 138 10.54 -0.75 9.09
N ASN A 139 10.58 -1.53 10.18
CA ASN A 139 10.85 -1.00 11.52
C ASN A 139 12.34 -0.68 11.75
N MET A 140 13.24 -1.47 11.18
CA MET A 140 14.69 -1.28 11.30
C MET A 140 15.22 -0.21 10.34
N TYR A 141 14.64 -0.15 9.16
CA TYR A 141 15.02 0.73 8.06
C TYR A 141 13.80 1.50 7.59
N PRO A 142 13.25 2.39 8.44
CA PRO A 142 12.08 3.17 8.08
C PRO A 142 12.41 4.00 6.84
N ILE A 143 11.57 3.88 5.83
CA ILE A 143 11.64 4.76 4.68
C ILE A 143 11.32 6.16 5.22
N ASN A 144 12.27 7.09 5.15
CA ASN A 144 12.01 8.49 5.43
C ASN A 144 11.23 9.05 4.24
N LEU A 145 9.91 8.98 4.35
CA LEU A 145 9.04 9.58 3.37
C LEU A 145 9.03 11.11 3.54
N PRO A 146 9.12 11.87 2.44
CA PRO A 146 9.01 13.32 2.50
C PRO A 146 7.68 13.73 3.14
N SER A 147 7.68 14.86 3.85
CA SER A 147 6.46 15.40 4.42
C SER A 147 5.43 15.73 3.33
N ASN A 148 4.15 15.59 3.68
CA ASN A 148 3.08 15.96 2.77
C ASN A 148 3.16 17.45 2.40
N THR A 149 2.91 17.75 1.14
CA THR A 149 2.80 19.12 0.63
C THR A 149 1.33 19.53 0.67
N GLN A 150 1.03 20.69 1.25
CA GLN A 150 -0.32 21.24 1.22
C GLN A 150 -0.61 21.80 -0.17
N ALA A 151 -1.70 21.35 -0.79
CA ALA A 151 -2.23 21.95 -2.00
C ALA A 151 -3.06 23.19 -1.64
N PRO A 152 -3.21 24.17 -2.56
CA PRO A 152 -4.10 25.30 -2.32
C PRO A 152 -5.55 24.85 -2.13
N GLU A 153 -6.34 25.71 -1.50
CA GLU A 153 -7.77 25.52 -1.22
C GLU A 153 -8.11 24.36 -0.26
N THR A 154 -9.41 24.05 -0.19
CA THR A 154 -9.99 23.05 0.70
C THR A 154 -11.01 22.20 -0.07
N ALA A 155 -11.07 20.90 0.22
CA ALA A 155 -12.00 19.97 -0.41
C ALA A 155 -12.69 19.06 0.61
N PHE A 156 -13.91 18.65 0.30
CA PHE A 156 -14.66 17.68 1.12
C PHE A 156 -14.39 16.23 0.69
N ASN A 157 -14.23 16.01 -0.61
CA ASN A 157 -13.93 14.71 -1.19
C ASN A 157 -12.95 14.85 -2.35
N LEU A 158 -12.14 13.82 -2.56
CA LEU A 158 -11.12 13.74 -3.59
C LEU A 158 -11.36 12.48 -4.42
N THR A 159 -11.02 12.52 -5.71
CA THR A 159 -11.02 11.34 -6.57
C THR A 159 -9.90 11.45 -7.60
N GLY A 160 -9.20 10.34 -7.85
CA GLY A 160 -8.16 10.26 -8.86
C GLY A 160 -8.66 9.51 -10.09
N GLY A 161 -8.14 9.93 -11.25
CA GLY A 161 -8.40 9.35 -12.55
C GLY A 161 -7.09 9.06 -13.29
N ASP A 162 -7.21 8.70 -14.57
CA ASP A 162 -6.06 8.53 -15.47
C ASP A 162 -5.54 9.89 -16.00
N ASN A 163 -4.43 9.91 -16.75
CA ASN A 163 -4.00 11.07 -17.56
C ASN A 163 -4.01 12.45 -16.86
N ASN A 164 -3.49 12.53 -15.62
CA ASN A 164 -3.49 13.72 -14.76
C ASN A 164 -4.90 14.30 -14.49
N PHE A 165 -5.95 13.49 -14.57
CA PHE A 165 -7.28 13.84 -14.11
C PHE A 165 -7.36 13.59 -12.61
N PHE A 166 -7.34 14.67 -11.82
CA PHE A 166 -7.52 14.60 -10.37
C PHE A 166 -8.54 15.64 -9.94
N TYR A 167 -9.57 15.22 -9.21
CA TYR A 167 -10.77 16.03 -8.97
C TYR A 167 -11.07 16.14 -7.48
N ALA A 168 -11.73 17.23 -7.11
CA ALA A 168 -12.13 17.53 -5.75
C ALA A 168 -13.53 18.15 -5.72
N THR A 169 -14.28 17.88 -4.65
CA THR A 169 -15.51 18.62 -4.34
C THR A 169 -15.18 19.77 -3.40
N SER A 170 -15.75 20.95 -3.63
CA SER A 170 -15.53 22.12 -2.77
C SER A 170 -15.91 21.86 -1.31
N ALA A 171 -15.15 22.44 -0.36
CA ALA A 171 -15.50 22.39 1.06
C ALA A 171 -16.79 23.15 1.41
N SER A 172 -17.21 24.11 0.59
CA SER A 172 -18.51 24.77 0.70
C SER A 172 -19.62 23.96 0.03
N THR A 173 -20.78 23.91 0.68
CA THR A 173 -22.00 23.28 0.16
C THR A 173 -22.89 24.34 -0.51
N LEU A 174 -23.49 23.97 -1.63
CA LEU A 174 -24.52 24.74 -2.32
C LEU A 174 -25.88 24.61 -1.60
N SER A 175 -26.86 25.42 -1.99
CA SER A 175 -28.20 25.41 -1.37
C SER A 175 -28.96 24.09 -1.54
N ASP A 176 -28.62 23.31 -2.56
CA ASP A 176 -29.20 21.99 -2.85
C ASP A 176 -28.45 20.84 -2.16
N GLY A 177 -27.45 21.15 -1.31
CA GLY A 177 -26.62 20.16 -0.64
C GLY A 177 -25.44 19.65 -1.47
N ASN A 178 -25.36 19.99 -2.76
CA ASN A 178 -24.25 19.58 -3.62
C ASN A 178 -22.99 20.45 -3.37
N ARG A 179 -21.89 20.09 -4.00
CA ARG A 179 -20.61 20.81 -3.94
C ARG A 179 -20.05 20.95 -5.35
N LEU A 180 -19.40 22.07 -5.65
CA LEU A 180 -18.83 22.31 -6.97
C LEU A 180 -17.63 21.39 -7.20
N PHE A 181 -17.52 20.89 -8.43
CA PHE A 181 -16.37 20.09 -8.85
C PHE A 181 -15.23 20.97 -9.33
N LYS A 182 -14.02 20.61 -8.90
CA LYS A 182 -12.78 21.25 -9.33
C LYS A 182 -11.82 20.18 -9.84
N ARG A 183 -11.07 20.51 -10.88
CA ARG A 183 -10.00 19.70 -11.44
C ARG A 183 -8.65 20.32 -11.09
N TRP A 184 -7.72 19.50 -10.65
CA TRP A 184 -6.34 19.89 -10.42
C TRP A 184 -5.63 20.17 -11.74
N ASN A 185 -4.96 21.32 -11.83
CA ASN A 185 -4.04 21.65 -12.91
C ASN A 185 -2.61 21.59 -12.38
N SER A 186 -1.89 20.52 -12.73
CA SER A 186 -0.51 20.30 -12.31
C SER A 186 0.47 21.32 -12.89
N TYR A 187 0.17 21.96 -14.03
CA TYR A 187 1.04 22.97 -14.64
C TYR A 187 1.02 24.29 -13.88
N SER A 188 -0.16 24.72 -13.41
CA SER A 188 -0.34 25.95 -12.66
C SER A 188 -0.40 25.74 -11.14
N ASN A 189 -0.33 24.49 -10.67
CA ASN A 189 -0.47 24.10 -9.27
C ASN A 189 -1.75 24.70 -8.65
N SER A 190 -2.87 24.63 -9.38
CA SER A 190 -4.12 25.29 -9.02
C SER A 190 -5.35 24.43 -9.29
N TRP A 191 -6.45 24.73 -8.61
CA TRP A 191 -7.75 24.11 -8.86
C TRP A 191 -8.57 24.93 -9.85
N ASN A 192 -9.01 24.29 -10.92
CA ASN A 192 -9.90 24.88 -11.91
C ASN A 192 -11.31 24.36 -11.69
N SER A 193 -12.29 25.25 -11.51
CA SER A 193 -13.69 24.85 -11.49
C SER A 193 -14.08 24.19 -12.82
N LEU A 194 -14.83 23.10 -12.75
CA LEU A 194 -15.56 22.60 -13.91
C LEU A 194 -16.72 23.54 -14.25
N SER A 195 -17.49 23.21 -15.29
CA SER A 195 -18.70 23.96 -15.63
C SER A 195 -19.62 24.08 -14.41
N SER A 196 -20.25 25.25 -14.24
CA SER A 196 -21.00 25.60 -13.02
C SER A 196 -22.22 24.71 -12.75
N ASN A 197 -22.64 23.91 -13.73
CA ASN A 197 -23.73 22.93 -13.63
C ASN A 197 -23.27 21.56 -13.10
N LEU A 198 -21.96 21.30 -12.99
CA LEU A 198 -21.44 20.04 -12.45
C LEU A 198 -21.18 20.17 -10.95
N SER A 199 -22.02 19.47 -10.18
CA SER A 199 -21.94 19.43 -8.73
C SER A 199 -22.46 18.11 -8.16
N GLY A 200 -21.99 17.76 -6.97
CA GLY A 200 -22.33 16.52 -6.28
C GLY A 200 -21.57 16.37 -4.97
N VAL A 201 -21.70 15.21 -4.33
CA VAL A 201 -21.07 14.89 -3.04
C VAL A 201 -19.98 13.83 -3.15
N LYS A 202 -20.01 13.01 -4.21
CA LYS A 202 -19.05 11.95 -4.52
C LYS A 202 -18.79 11.87 -6.01
N MET A 203 -17.60 11.44 -6.38
CA MET A 203 -17.16 11.36 -7.77
C MET A 203 -16.27 10.12 -7.98
N ALA A 204 -16.36 9.56 -9.18
CA ALA A 204 -15.46 8.54 -9.68
C ALA A 204 -15.09 8.84 -11.13
N LEU A 205 -13.82 8.63 -11.47
CA LEU A 205 -13.31 8.85 -12.81
C LEU A 205 -13.05 7.50 -13.47
N ALA A 206 -13.71 7.28 -14.61
CA ALA A 206 -13.34 6.21 -15.53
C ALA A 206 -12.27 6.70 -16.53
N SER A 207 -11.95 5.89 -17.54
CA SER A 207 -10.98 6.28 -18.55
C SER A 207 -11.36 7.54 -19.32
N ALA A 208 -10.33 8.23 -19.79
CA ALA A 208 -10.44 9.45 -20.61
C ALA A 208 -11.19 10.59 -19.90
N GLY A 209 -11.21 10.58 -18.56
CA GLY A 209 -11.86 11.61 -17.76
C GLY A 209 -13.40 11.51 -17.73
N LEU A 210 -13.99 10.37 -18.11
CA LEU A 210 -15.44 10.18 -17.97
C LEU A 210 -15.83 10.19 -16.49
N LEU A 211 -16.56 11.23 -16.08
CA LEU A 211 -16.92 11.49 -14.70
C LEU A 211 -18.28 10.89 -14.36
N TYR A 212 -18.30 10.05 -13.33
CA TYR A 212 -19.51 9.62 -12.64
C TYR A 212 -19.59 10.30 -11.29
N TYR A 213 -20.80 10.66 -10.86
CA TYR A 213 -20.98 11.37 -9.60
C TYR A 213 -22.32 11.08 -8.94
N ILE A 214 -22.36 11.30 -7.63
CA ILE A 214 -23.56 11.19 -6.81
C ILE A 214 -23.93 12.59 -6.31
N LYS A 215 -25.21 12.95 -6.44
CA LYS A 215 -25.77 14.19 -5.86
C LYS A 215 -26.19 14.02 -4.40
N ALA A 216 -26.47 15.13 -3.73
CA ALA A 216 -26.90 15.14 -2.32
C ALA A 216 -28.17 14.30 -2.07
N ASP A 217 -29.08 14.23 -3.05
CA ASP A 217 -30.28 13.38 -3.05
C ASP A 217 -30.00 11.90 -3.36
N LYS A 218 -28.71 11.52 -3.44
CA LYS A 218 -28.21 10.17 -3.72
C LYS A 218 -28.42 9.67 -5.15
N THR A 219 -28.96 10.50 -6.05
CA THR A 219 -29.07 10.13 -7.47
C THR A 219 -27.69 10.04 -8.13
N ILE A 220 -27.55 9.09 -9.06
CA ILE A 220 -26.30 8.78 -9.74
C ILE A 220 -26.33 9.40 -11.13
N TRP A 221 -25.25 10.06 -11.52
CA TRP A 221 -25.15 10.77 -12.79
C TRP A 221 -23.83 10.44 -13.49
N MET A 222 -23.86 10.47 -14.81
CA MET A 222 -22.71 10.42 -15.69
C MET A 222 -22.61 11.76 -16.42
N GLU A 223 -21.42 12.37 -16.42
CA GLU A 223 -21.13 13.54 -17.25
C GLU A 223 -21.26 13.15 -18.73
N ALA A 224 -22.08 13.88 -19.46
CA ALA A 224 -22.24 13.73 -20.89
C ALA A 224 -22.53 15.10 -21.52
N PHE A 225 -22.12 15.29 -22.76
CA PHE A 225 -22.41 16.51 -23.51
C PHE A 225 -23.62 16.30 -24.43
N PRO A 226 -24.57 17.26 -24.51
CA PRO A 226 -24.60 18.54 -23.80
C PRO A 226 -25.13 18.47 -22.36
N ASN A 227 -25.75 17.35 -21.96
CA ASN A 227 -26.39 17.19 -20.66
C ASN A 227 -25.96 15.89 -19.98
N SER A 228 -25.74 15.94 -18.67
CA SER A 228 -25.50 14.75 -17.86
C SER A 228 -26.68 13.77 -17.93
N ILE A 229 -26.37 12.48 -17.85
CA ILE A 229 -27.36 11.40 -17.90
C ILE A 229 -27.50 10.84 -16.49
N GLN A 230 -28.74 10.79 -15.98
CA GLN A 230 -29.03 10.12 -14.73
C GLN A 230 -29.03 8.60 -14.95
N LEU A 231 -28.27 7.89 -14.13
CA LEU A 231 -28.28 6.43 -14.07
C LEU A 231 -29.39 5.96 -13.11
N PRO A 232 -29.93 4.74 -13.28
CA PRO A 232 -30.95 4.22 -12.38
C PRO A 232 -30.41 4.06 -10.94
N GLU A 233 -31.33 3.92 -9.98
CA GLU A 233 -31.06 3.75 -8.55
C GLU A 233 -30.39 4.95 -7.85
N THR A 234 -29.96 4.73 -6.61
CA THR A 234 -29.30 5.71 -5.74
C THR A 234 -28.14 5.04 -5.00
N ALA A 235 -27.12 5.81 -4.63
CA ALA A 235 -25.90 5.29 -4.03
C ALA A 235 -25.35 6.18 -2.91
N ASN A 236 -24.60 5.55 -2.00
CA ASN A 236 -23.84 6.20 -0.93
C ASN A 236 -22.40 6.53 -1.33
N ASP A 237 -21.80 5.71 -2.19
CA ASP A 237 -20.43 5.88 -2.69
C ASP A 237 -20.30 5.25 -4.08
N ILE A 238 -19.30 5.68 -4.85
CA ILE A 238 -19.10 5.27 -6.24
C ILE A 238 -17.60 5.14 -6.54
N ALA A 239 -17.24 4.13 -7.32
CA ALA A 239 -15.88 3.94 -7.80
C ALA A 239 -15.88 3.52 -9.26
N ALA A 240 -14.87 3.99 -9.99
CA ALA A 240 -14.64 3.68 -11.39
C ALA A 240 -13.14 3.49 -11.65
N ASN A 241 -12.79 2.80 -12.73
CA ASN A 241 -11.40 2.63 -13.13
C ASN A 241 -11.15 2.94 -14.61
N SER A 242 -9.87 2.93 -15.01
CA SER A 242 -9.44 3.22 -16.37
C SER A 242 -9.92 2.19 -17.41
N SER A 243 -10.48 1.05 -16.99
CA SER A 243 -11.07 0.06 -17.89
C SER A 243 -12.58 0.26 -18.08
N GLY A 244 -13.16 1.32 -17.50
CA GLY A 244 -14.57 1.65 -17.63
C GLY A 244 -15.49 0.85 -16.70
N GLU A 245 -14.92 0.13 -15.73
CA GLU A 245 -15.75 -0.52 -14.71
C GLU A 245 -16.32 0.51 -13.76
N LEU A 246 -17.54 0.26 -13.31
CA LEU A 246 -18.29 1.16 -12.43
C LEU A 246 -18.99 0.35 -11.36
N TRP A 247 -18.78 0.74 -10.11
CA TRP A 247 -19.33 0.10 -8.93
C TRP A 247 -19.91 1.14 -7.98
N ILE A 248 -20.90 0.72 -7.21
CA ILE A 248 -21.51 1.54 -6.17
C ILE A 248 -21.61 0.80 -4.85
N VAL A 249 -21.53 1.58 -3.77
CA VAL A 249 -22.14 1.23 -2.49
C VAL A 249 -23.57 1.74 -2.55
N SER A 250 -24.54 0.84 -2.62
CA SER A 250 -25.96 1.22 -2.76
C SER A 250 -26.54 1.83 -1.47
N ASN A 251 -27.83 2.18 -1.50
CA ASN A 251 -28.60 2.57 -0.31
C ASN A 251 -29.34 1.39 0.35
N GLU A 252 -29.21 0.18 -0.18
CA GLU A 252 -29.80 -1.03 0.38
C GLU A 252 -28.84 -1.67 1.39
N LEU A 253 -29.34 -1.98 2.60
CA LEU A 253 -28.53 -2.67 3.60
C LEU A 253 -28.18 -4.10 3.15
N GLU A 254 -26.98 -4.55 3.52
CA GLU A 254 -26.56 -5.93 3.36
C GLU A 254 -27.05 -6.76 4.56
N THR A 255 -27.84 -7.80 4.31
CA THR A 255 -28.51 -8.54 5.39
C THR A 255 -27.50 -9.34 6.21
N GLY A 256 -27.45 -9.09 7.52
CA GLY A 256 -26.56 -9.81 8.44
C GLY A 256 -25.14 -9.25 8.51
N PHE A 257 -24.87 -8.11 7.86
CA PHE A 257 -23.57 -7.46 7.85
C PHE A 257 -23.69 -5.96 8.19
N ASN A 258 -22.54 -5.29 8.38
CA ASN A 258 -22.52 -3.84 8.53
C ASN A 258 -22.45 -3.19 7.14
N GLY A 259 -23.21 -2.11 6.94
CA GLY A 259 -23.18 -1.34 5.70
C GLY A 259 -24.16 -1.81 4.62
N TYR A 260 -23.84 -1.50 3.38
CA TYR A 260 -24.76 -1.55 2.24
C TYR A 260 -24.27 -2.50 1.15
N LYS A 261 -25.20 -2.97 0.31
CA LYS A 261 -24.89 -3.86 -0.80
C LYS A 261 -23.95 -3.21 -1.81
N LEU A 262 -22.99 -3.99 -2.31
CA LEU A 262 -22.19 -3.67 -3.48
C LEU A 262 -22.93 -4.02 -4.77
N LYS A 263 -22.91 -3.11 -5.74
CA LYS A 263 -23.44 -3.38 -7.07
C LYS A 263 -22.46 -2.96 -8.16
N LYS A 264 -22.37 -3.76 -9.23
CA LYS A 264 -21.56 -3.51 -10.42
C LYS A 264 -22.46 -3.10 -11.59
N TRP A 265 -22.07 -2.07 -12.34
CA TRP A 265 -22.75 -1.71 -13.58
C TRP A 265 -22.43 -2.70 -14.69
N ASN A 266 -23.44 -3.23 -15.38
CA ASN A 266 -23.27 -4.16 -16.51
C ASN A 266 -23.48 -3.50 -17.90
N GLY A 267 -23.67 -2.17 -17.93
CA GLY A 267 -24.04 -1.43 -19.14
C GLY A 267 -25.51 -1.01 -19.19
N ASN A 268 -26.41 -1.75 -18.53
CA ASN A 268 -27.85 -1.52 -18.55
C ASN A 268 -28.49 -1.39 -17.16
N SER A 269 -27.96 -2.13 -16.18
CA SER A 269 -28.48 -2.17 -14.82
C SER A 269 -27.37 -2.42 -13.79
N TRP A 270 -27.70 -2.15 -12.53
CA TRP A 270 -26.87 -2.48 -11.39
C TRP A 270 -27.08 -3.94 -11.00
N VAL A 271 -26.01 -4.73 -11.03
CA VAL A 271 -26.02 -6.14 -10.63
C VAL A 271 -25.46 -6.25 -9.23
N TYR A 272 -26.23 -6.82 -8.31
CA TYR A 272 -25.77 -7.11 -6.97
C TYR A 272 -24.60 -8.10 -7.00
N VAL A 273 -23.54 -7.77 -6.26
CA VAL A 273 -22.39 -8.64 -6.04
C VAL A 273 -22.34 -8.95 -4.56
N GLN A 274 -22.41 -10.24 -4.22
CA GLN A 274 -22.41 -10.69 -2.84
C GLN A 274 -21.18 -10.14 -2.09
N SER A 275 -21.41 -9.53 -0.94
CA SER A 275 -20.39 -8.82 -0.16
C SER A 275 -20.65 -8.97 1.33
N THR A 276 -19.70 -8.53 2.15
CA THR A 276 -19.89 -8.40 3.61
C THR A 276 -20.44 -7.03 4.01
N GLY A 277 -21.10 -6.32 3.09
CA GLY A 277 -21.56 -4.95 3.27
C GLY A 277 -20.45 -3.92 3.14
N ALA A 278 -20.77 -2.73 2.63
CA ALA A 278 -19.79 -1.69 2.35
C ALA A 278 -20.30 -0.30 2.74
N THR A 279 -19.38 0.59 3.08
CA THR A 279 -19.61 2.01 3.38
C THR A 279 -18.72 2.93 2.54
N LYS A 280 -17.59 2.41 2.04
CA LYS A 280 -16.69 3.04 1.06
C LYS A 280 -16.23 2.03 0.04
N ILE A 281 -15.90 2.48 -1.16
CA ILE A 281 -15.37 1.64 -2.24
C ILE A 281 -14.28 2.35 -3.04
N ALA A 282 -13.30 1.59 -3.52
CA ALA A 282 -12.33 1.98 -4.54
C ALA A 282 -12.10 0.81 -5.51
N LEU A 283 -11.60 1.12 -6.70
CA LEU A 283 -11.29 0.11 -7.73
C LEU A 283 -9.83 0.20 -8.16
N GLY A 284 -9.21 -0.97 -8.29
CA GLY A 284 -7.91 -1.11 -8.93
C GLY A 284 -7.96 -0.93 -10.44
N PRO A 285 -6.79 -0.97 -11.09
CA PRO A 285 -6.69 -0.87 -12.54
C PRO A 285 -7.08 -2.17 -13.24
N GLY A 286 -7.45 -2.05 -14.51
CA GLY A 286 -7.70 -3.20 -15.39
C GLY A 286 -9.16 -3.66 -15.46
N PRO A 287 -9.50 -4.52 -16.44
CA PRO A 287 -10.83 -5.10 -16.55
C PRO A 287 -11.04 -6.15 -15.47
N ASN A 288 -12.28 -6.28 -14.98
CA ASN A 288 -12.64 -7.16 -13.86
C ASN A 288 -11.84 -6.86 -12.59
N ALA A 289 -11.44 -5.59 -12.39
CA ALA A 289 -10.85 -5.13 -11.18
C ALA A 289 -11.79 -5.42 -10.01
N SER A 290 -11.22 -6.13 -9.06
CA SER A 290 -11.84 -6.45 -7.81
C SER A 290 -11.99 -5.19 -6.94
N PRO A 291 -13.17 -4.94 -6.34
CA PRO A 291 -13.35 -3.77 -5.49
C PRO A 291 -12.60 -3.94 -4.16
N VAL A 292 -12.04 -2.83 -3.69
CA VAL A 292 -11.58 -2.69 -2.31
C VAL A 292 -12.63 -1.86 -1.58
N TYR A 293 -13.12 -2.35 -0.45
CA TYR A 293 -14.19 -1.70 0.28
C TYR A 293 -14.03 -1.87 1.78
N THR A 294 -14.82 -1.11 2.54
CA THR A 294 -14.84 -1.24 4.00
C THR A 294 -16.24 -1.04 4.55
N ASP A 295 -16.59 -1.81 5.58
CA ASP A 295 -17.75 -1.65 6.46
C ASP A 295 -17.34 -1.13 7.84
N PHE A 296 -16.24 -0.37 7.91
CA PHE A 296 -15.38 -0.14 9.08
C PHE A 296 -14.36 -1.24 9.36
N ASN A 297 -14.44 -2.42 8.75
CA ASN A 297 -13.31 -3.33 8.58
C ASN A 297 -12.87 -3.31 7.12
N LEU A 298 -11.56 -3.34 6.86
CA LEU A 298 -11.06 -3.34 5.49
C LEU A 298 -11.18 -4.75 4.89
N THR A 299 -11.92 -4.85 3.79
CA THR A 299 -12.02 -6.07 3.00
C THR A 299 -11.44 -5.83 1.62
N LEU A 300 -10.43 -6.61 1.25
CA LEU A 300 -9.88 -6.61 -0.10
C LEU A 300 -10.46 -7.78 -0.87
N HIS A 301 -11.09 -7.49 -2.00
CA HIS A 301 -11.22 -8.52 -3.01
C HIS A 301 -9.90 -8.57 -3.77
N THR A 302 -9.11 -9.61 -3.54
CA THR A 302 -8.05 -9.95 -4.47
C THR A 302 -8.64 -10.95 -5.45
N PRO A 303 -8.52 -10.75 -6.77
CA PRO A 303 -8.89 -11.78 -7.72
C PRO A 303 -7.92 -12.96 -7.56
N SER A 304 -8.16 -13.84 -6.59
CA SER A 304 -7.58 -15.18 -6.64
C SER A 304 -8.29 -15.92 -7.77
N SER A 305 -7.63 -16.92 -8.35
CA SER A 305 -8.20 -17.82 -9.37
C SER A 305 -9.48 -18.55 -8.91
N GLY A 306 -9.91 -18.38 -7.66
CA GLY A 306 -11.17 -18.90 -7.09
C GLY A 306 -12.21 -17.85 -6.67
N GLY A 307 -12.02 -16.54 -6.94
CA GLY A 307 -13.04 -15.51 -6.71
C GLY A 307 -13.43 -15.27 -5.23
N GLY A 308 -12.51 -15.53 -4.29
CA GLY A 308 -12.76 -15.34 -2.86
C GLY A 308 -12.46 -13.93 -2.35
N TRP A 309 -13.24 -13.47 -1.37
CA TRP A 309 -12.98 -12.24 -0.62
C TRP A 309 -11.92 -12.48 0.46
N ASN A 310 -10.85 -11.69 0.47
CA ASN A 310 -9.86 -11.71 1.55
C ASN A 310 -10.17 -10.58 2.53
N VAL A 311 -10.72 -10.94 3.69
CA VAL A 311 -10.88 -10.00 4.80
C VAL A 311 -9.51 -9.77 5.41
N HIS A 312 -9.13 -8.50 5.64
CA HIS A 312 -7.93 -8.15 6.39
C HIS A 312 -8.33 -7.87 7.84
N PRO A 313 -8.35 -8.88 8.73
CA PRO A 313 -8.83 -8.70 10.09
C PRO A 313 -7.96 -7.67 10.83
N GLY A 314 -8.60 -6.80 11.60
CA GLY A 314 -7.92 -5.85 12.49
C GLY A 314 -7.45 -4.55 11.83
N ILE A 315 -7.98 -4.19 10.66
CA ILE A 315 -7.75 -2.88 10.06
C ILE A 315 -9.08 -2.17 9.86
N GLN A 316 -9.27 -1.07 10.59
CA GLN A 316 -10.44 -0.24 10.46
C GLN A 316 -10.17 0.97 9.57
N ALA A 317 -10.76 1.01 8.37
CA ALA A 317 -10.55 2.12 7.43
C ALA A 317 -11.72 3.11 7.46
N GLU A 318 -11.41 4.40 7.61
CA GLU A 318 -12.34 5.52 7.42
C GLU A 318 -12.55 5.80 5.93
N SER A 319 -11.48 5.70 5.15
CA SER A 319 -11.45 5.95 3.72
C SER A 319 -10.41 5.04 3.08
N VAL A 320 -10.70 4.59 1.85
CA VAL A 320 -9.86 3.70 1.06
C VAL A 320 -9.67 4.34 -0.30
N ALA A 321 -8.49 4.22 -0.89
CA ALA A 321 -8.24 4.64 -2.25
C ALA A 321 -7.21 3.75 -2.94
N VAL A 322 -7.46 3.46 -4.21
CA VAL A 322 -6.58 2.66 -5.06
C VAL A 322 -6.23 3.49 -6.29
N CYS A 323 -4.99 3.39 -6.77
CA CYS A 323 -4.62 3.93 -8.08
C CYS A 323 -5.40 3.17 -9.16
N ASN A 324 -6.28 3.84 -9.86
CA ASN A 324 -7.23 3.19 -10.76
C ASN A 324 -6.67 2.96 -12.18
N SER A 325 -5.42 3.34 -12.45
CA SER A 325 -4.81 3.34 -13.77
C SER A 325 -3.54 2.51 -13.90
N LYS A 326 -2.85 2.16 -12.79
CA LYS A 326 -1.65 1.32 -12.83
C LYS A 326 -1.42 0.49 -11.56
N PHE A 327 -0.65 -0.57 -11.74
CA PHE A 327 -0.04 -1.35 -10.67
C PHE A 327 1.30 -0.72 -10.24
N ASP A 328 1.83 -1.16 -9.10
CA ASP A 328 3.22 -0.87 -8.74
C ASP A 328 4.21 -1.69 -9.61
N GLU A 329 5.50 -1.50 -9.37
CA GLU A 329 6.58 -2.19 -10.08
C GLU A 329 6.61 -3.73 -9.87
N HIS A 330 5.86 -4.23 -8.88
CA HIS A 330 5.71 -5.65 -8.57
C HIS A 330 4.39 -6.23 -9.08
N GLY A 331 3.54 -5.43 -9.74
CA GLY A 331 2.22 -5.85 -10.23
C GLY A 331 1.12 -5.82 -9.16
N ASN A 332 1.36 -5.24 -7.98
CA ASN A 332 0.35 -5.07 -6.94
C ASN A 332 -0.48 -3.81 -7.17
N ILE A 333 -1.71 -3.79 -6.65
CA ILE A 333 -2.49 -2.55 -6.60
C ILE A 333 -1.83 -1.53 -5.68
N ILE A 334 -1.81 -0.27 -6.09
CA ILE A 334 -1.33 0.82 -5.24
C ILE A 334 -2.50 1.26 -4.35
N LEU A 335 -2.56 0.70 -3.14
CA LEU A 335 -3.65 0.90 -2.18
C LEU A 335 -3.18 1.73 -0.98
N TYR A 336 -4.00 2.73 -0.63
CA TYR A 336 -3.86 3.49 0.60
C TYR A 336 -5.16 3.52 1.39
N ILE A 337 -5.03 3.69 2.70
CA ILE A 337 -6.15 3.86 3.62
C ILE A 337 -5.90 5.00 4.59
N VAL A 338 -7.01 5.50 5.12
CA VAL A 338 -7.06 6.33 6.32
C VAL A 338 -7.55 5.43 7.45
N ASN A 339 -6.68 5.08 8.40
CA ASN A 339 -6.90 4.05 9.41
C ASN A 339 -7.34 4.64 10.76
N ARG A 340 -8.46 4.14 11.30
CA ARG A 340 -9.06 4.51 12.59
C ARG A 340 -8.28 4.03 13.82
N ASP A 341 -7.52 2.94 13.70
CA ASP A 341 -6.91 2.23 14.83
C ASP A 341 -5.75 2.97 15.51
N ASN A 342 -5.42 4.20 15.09
CA ASN A 342 -4.32 4.96 15.67
C ASN A 342 -4.66 6.46 15.81
N VAL A 343 -5.32 6.80 16.91
CA VAL A 343 -5.73 8.15 17.34
C VAL A 343 -4.55 9.06 17.76
N SER A 344 -3.38 8.91 17.14
CA SER A 344 -2.25 9.82 17.39
C SER A 344 -2.57 11.28 17.00
N TYR A 345 -3.65 11.50 16.25
CA TYR A 345 -4.12 12.81 15.84
C TYR A 345 -5.52 13.05 16.43
N PRO A 346 -5.73 14.10 17.23
CA PRO A 346 -6.96 14.31 17.99
C PRO A 346 -8.25 14.36 17.14
N ASN A 347 -8.13 14.64 15.84
CA ASN A 347 -9.26 14.76 14.91
C ASN A 347 -9.04 14.05 13.57
N ASP A 348 -7.83 13.57 13.28
CA ASP A 348 -7.53 12.94 11.99
C ASP A 348 -7.11 11.48 12.21
N PHE A 349 -7.01 10.72 11.13
CA PHE A 349 -6.70 9.30 11.18
C PHE A 349 -5.38 9.00 10.46
N GLN A 350 -4.65 8.00 10.94
CA GLN A 350 -3.33 7.63 10.43
C GLN A 350 -3.43 7.12 8.99
N MET A 351 -2.65 7.69 8.08
CA MET A 351 -2.56 7.18 6.71
C MET A 351 -1.66 5.95 6.63
N ARG A 352 -2.02 4.96 5.80
CA ARG A 352 -1.19 3.78 5.53
C ARG A 352 -1.19 3.42 4.04
N LYS A 353 -0.09 2.83 3.58
CA LYS A 353 0.05 2.24 2.24
C LYS A 353 0.16 0.72 2.37
N TRP A 354 -0.56 -0.01 1.54
CA TRP A 354 -0.45 -1.46 1.46
C TRP A 354 0.85 -1.85 0.75
N THR A 355 1.54 -2.87 1.24
CA THR A 355 2.84 -3.31 0.68
C THR A 355 2.71 -4.40 -0.38
N GLY A 356 1.48 -4.87 -0.67
CA GLY A 356 1.24 -6.01 -1.55
C GLY A 356 1.09 -7.34 -0.79
N MET A 357 1.37 -7.38 0.51
CA MET A 357 1.20 -8.58 1.34
C MET A 357 0.04 -8.45 2.33
N ILE A 358 -0.71 -9.54 2.51
CA ILE A 358 -1.86 -9.54 3.44
C ILE A 358 -1.39 -9.18 4.85
N GLY A 359 -2.01 -8.15 5.42
CA GLY A 359 -1.71 -7.67 6.77
C GLY A 359 -0.51 -6.73 6.89
N ASP A 360 0.23 -6.48 5.80
CA ASP A 360 1.41 -5.62 5.84
C ASP A 360 1.13 -4.21 5.26
N TRP A 361 1.50 -3.20 6.06
CA TRP A 361 1.16 -1.81 5.83
C TRP A 361 2.27 -0.90 6.32
N TYR A 362 2.66 0.02 5.46
CA TYR A 362 3.59 1.09 5.81
C TYR A 362 2.83 2.32 6.32
N ILE A 363 3.32 2.94 7.41
CA ILE A 363 2.76 4.15 8.00
C ILE A 363 3.21 5.36 7.19
N MET A 364 2.28 6.02 6.50
CA MET A 364 2.57 7.23 5.73
C MET A 364 2.67 8.46 6.65
N PRO A 365 3.51 9.46 6.34
CA PRO A 365 3.52 10.71 7.08
C PRO A 365 2.16 11.42 6.95
N GLY A 366 1.78 12.14 8.01
CA GLY A 366 0.53 12.89 8.08
C GLY A 366 -0.69 12.06 8.51
N ALA A 367 -1.84 12.73 8.48
CA ALA A 367 -3.12 12.19 8.90
C ALA A 367 -4.24 12.84 8.08
N GLY A 368 -5.34 12.12 7.87
CA GLY A 368 -6.44 12.62 7.07
C GLY A 368 -7.80 12.03 7.44
N LEU A 369 -8.80 12.40 6.66
CA LEU A 369 -10.19 11.96 6.75
C LEU A 369 -10.62 11.28 5.45
N THR A 370 -10.30 11.87 4.31
CA THR A 370 -10.51 11.25 2.99
C THR A 370 -9.20 11.07 2.25
N ILE A 371 -9.11 10.04 1.41
CA ILE A 371 -7.93 9.75 0.61
C ILE A 371 -8.33 9.44 -0.83
N ALA A 372 -7.47 9.79 -1.78
CA ALA A 372 -7.54 9.47 -3.20
C ALA A 372 -6.12 9.21 -3.72
N VAL A 373 -6.00 8.55 -4.87
CA VAL A 373 -4.70 8.25 -5.50
C VAL A 373 -4.75 8.72 -6.93
N ASP A 374 -3.78 9.54 -7.34
CA ASP A 374 -3.68 9.96 -8.74
C ASP A 374 -3.09 8.88 -9.65
N ASP A 375 -3.01 9.15 -10.94
CA ASP A 375 -2.46 8.25 -11.96
C ASP A 375 -0.96 7.97 -11.82
N LEU A 376 -0.26 8.80 -11.05
CA LEU A 376 1.14 8.57 -10.69
C LEU A 376 1.28 7.66 -9.47
N GLY A 377 0.18 7.25 -8.83
CA GLY A 377 0.20 6.43 -7.63
C GLY A 377 0.45 7.25 -6.37
N ARG A 378 0.37 8.58 -6.44
CA ARG A 378 0.59 9.47 -5.30
C ARG A 378 -0.70 9.60 -4.49
N PRO A 379 -0.65 9.44 -3.17
CA PRO A 379 -1.80 9.67 -2.32
C PRO A 379 -2.03 11.16 -2.12
N TRP A 380 -3.30 11.53 -2.21
CA TRP A 380 -3.86 12.81 -1.86
C TRP A 380 -4.86 12.60 -0.73
N HIS A 381 -4.91 13.51 0.23
CA HIS A 381 -5.85 13.42 1.33
C HIS A 381 -6.36 14.78 1.76
N THR A 382 -7.46 14.75 2.50
CA THR A 382 -7.96 15.91 3.24
C THR A 382 -7.83 15.64 4.72
N ASN A 383 -7.66 16.68 5.54
CA ASN A 383 -7.82 16.59 6.98
C ASN A 383 -9.23 17.03 7.42
N THR A 384 -9.51 17.02 8.71
CA THR A 384 -10.80 17.48 9.28
C THR A 384 -11.13 18.95 9.05
N SER A 385 -10.14 19.78 8.76
CA SER A 385 -10.36 21.18 8.33
C SER A 385 -10.59 21.30 6.82
N ASN A 386 -10.74 20.19 6.10
CA ASN A 386 -10.84 20.10 4.64
C ASN A 386 -9.58 20.60 3.90
N ASN A 387 -8.45 20.83 4.57
CA ASN A 387 -7.20 21.19 3.90
C ASN A 387 -6.71 20.01 3.05
N ILE A 388 -6.26 20.29 1.83
CA ILE A 388 -5.81 19.28 0.89
C ILE A 388 -4.30 19.12 0.98
N TYR A 389 -3.85 17.87 1.00
CA TYR A 389 -2.45 17.52 1.02
C TYR A 389 -2.18 16.41 0.02
N TYR A 390 -0.96 16.38 -0.52
CA TYR A 390 -0.47 15.28 -1.34
C TYR A 390 0.95 14.91 -0.95
N HIS A 391 1.31 13.67 -1.20
CA HIS A 391 2.65 13.21 -0.98
C HIS A 391 3.49 13.44 -2.25
N PRO A 392 4.61 14.19 -2.20
CA PRO A 392 5.50 14.31 -3.34
C PRO A 392 6.07 12.92 -3.67
N THR A 393 6.21 12.60 -4.96
CA THR A 393 6.52 11.26 -5.51
C THR A 393 7.43 10.41 -4.62
N MET A 394 7.03 9.15 -4.38
CA MET A 394 7.89 8.10 -3.81
C MET A 394 8.96 7.67 -4.80
#